data_AF-A0A0A8L969-F1
#
_entry.id   AF-A0A0A8L969-F1
#
_cell.length_a   1.000
_cell.length_b   1.000
_cell.length_c   1.000
_cell.angle_alpha   90.00
_cell.angle_beta   90.00
_cell.angle_gamma   90.00
#
_symmetry.space_group_name_H-M   'P 1'
#
loop_
_entity.id
_entity.type
_entity.pdbx_description
1 polymer ?
#
loop_
_entity_poly.entity_id
_entity_poly.type
_entity_poly.pdbx_seq_one_letter_code
_entity_poly.pdbx_strand_id
1 'polypeptide(L)'
;MNATPAMWVRNYGKILSSGFYKPYSTSANALKVLFFGSDQYSSHSLKSLHSLLENKAIDSLQVVSRSPKLCGRYLSEVRELPIMALNDSLGLPPVIKCDSKTDLLGLMNNFAIDFNMLIAVSFGKLIPKELIEKVEGHAFNIHPSLLPRYRGSSPIQYTLLNRDEFTGVTIQSLHPSKFDHGQIIKQTAPLPVQDILKRGTVSDFGDDVPRKVSILIDQLGLKSGELLQEMILQRDFEPKTKTTYEPSLAPKISTSMKQINWKTHRKLEILAMNDALGALYCYKLSLPKRQKEVQKKRIIFPDIFDAGSDLSMKLGEFTVDSEQGTMIIQCIDGQLGVKYLQFEGFAVEPVKTFANRLSKRCGKMNSSEFL
;
A
#
# COMPACT_ATOMS: atom_id res chain seq x y z
N MET A 1 53.95 -48.99 -61.06
CA MET A 1 54.47 -47.71 -61.59
C MET A 1 53.23 -46.81 -61.78
N ASN A 2 52.82 -46.09 -60.73
CA ASN A 2 53.07 -44.64 -60.51
C ASN A 2 52.52 -43.79 -61.68
N ALA A 3 51.60 -42.82 -61.53
CA ALA A 3 51.17 -42.03 -60.38
C ALA A 3 49.79 -41.34 -60.63
N THR A 4 49.24 -40.85 -59.52
CA THR A 4 48.09 -39.98 -59.15
C THR A 4 47.93 -38.65 -59.96
N PRO A 5 46.86 -37.80 -59.80
CA PRO A 5 46.18 -37.49 -58.52
C PRO A 5 44.68 -37.11 -58.47
N ALA A 6 44.22 -37.11 -57.19
CA ALA A 6 43.18 -36.30 -56.55
C ALA A 6 41.70 -36.73 -56.66
N MET A 7 41.24 -37.46 -55.64
CA MET A 7 39.82 -37.57 -55.25
C MET A 7 39.51 -36.59 -54.12
N TRP A 8 38.50 -35.74 -54.33
CA TRP A 8 37.73 -35.10 -53.27
C TRP A 8 36.35 -35.78 -53.20
N VAL A 9 36.11 -36.57 -52.14
CA VAL A 9 34.76 -37.01 -51.77
C VAL A 9 34.56 -36.72 -50.28
N ARG A 10 33.56 -35.90 -49.99
CA ARG A 10 33.12 -35.51 -48.65
C ARG A 10 32.63 -36.74 -47.88
N ASN A 11 33.26 -37.03 -46.74
CA ASN A 11 32.82 -38.05 -45.80
C ASN A 11 31.88 -37.45 -44.74
N TYR A 12 30.68 -37.99 -44.62
CA TYR A 12 29.77 -37.76 -43.50
C TYR A 12 30.30 -38.52 -42.27
N GLY A 13 30.98 -37.81 -41.37
CA GLY A 13 31.35 -38.31 -40.06
C GLY A 13 30.32 -37.93 -39.01
N LYS A 14 29.66 -38.92 -38.40
CA LYS A 14 28.90 -38.78 -37.15
C LYS A 14 29.79 -38.16 -36.08
N ILE A 15 29.50 -36.93 -35.68
CA ILE A 15 30.08 -36.35 -34.46
C ILE A 15 29.23 -36.85 -33.29
N LEU A 16 29.71 -37.92 -32.63
CA LEU A 16 29.36 -38.19 -31.24
C LEU A 16 30.04 -37.09 -30.41
N SER A 17 29.37 -35.97 -30.20
CA SER A 17 29.79 -35.04 -29.17
C SER A 17 29.45 -35.69 -27.84
N SER A 18 30.48 -36.19 -27.15
CA SER A 18 30.48 -36.41 -25.71
C SER A 18 30.14 -35.08 -25.03
N GLY A 19 28.84 -34.79 -24.93
CA GLY A 19 28.32 -33.78 -24.05
C GLY A 19 28.60 -34.26 -22.64
N PHE A 20 29.72 -33.81 -22.08
CA PHE A 20 29.89 -33.80 -20.64
C PHE A 20 28.68 -33.07 -20.08
N TYR A 21 27.71 -33.83 -19.57
CA TYR A 21 26.78 -33.34 -18.57
C TYR A 21 27.66 -32.81 -17.45
N LYS A 22 27.93 -31.50 -17.44
CA LYS A 22 28.44 -30.83 -16.25
C LYS A 22 27.33 -31.00 -15.22
N PRO A 23 27.53 -31.77 -14.13
CA PRO A 23 26.63 -31.63 -13.01
C PRO A 23 26.68 -30.16 -12.62
N TYR A 24 25.51 -29.52 -12.52
CA TYR A 24 25.40 -28.16 -12.03
C TYR A 24 26.22 -28.08 -10.74
N SER A 25 27.25 -27.22 -10.75
CA SER A 25 28.00 -26.88 -9.56
C SER A 25 26.98 -26.40 -8.52
N THR A 26 26.95 -27.10 -7.38
CA THR A 26 26.08 -26.86 -6.22
C THR A 26 26.54 -25.65 -5.41
N SER A 27 26.99 -24.57 -6.05
CA SER A 27 27.42 -23.35 -5.38
C SER A 27 26.96 -22.08 -6.10
N ALA A 28 25.67 -22.01 -6.43
CA ALA A 28 25.02 -20.71 -6.41
C ALA A 28 24.93 -20.31 -4.92
N ASN A 29 25.56 -19.20 -4.53
CA ASN A 29 25.56 -18.77 -3.12
C ASN A 29 24.12 -18.78 -2.57
N ALA A 30 23.95 -19.47 -1.44
CA ALA A 30 22.66 -19.60 -0.79
C ALA A 30 22.21 -18.20 -0.31
N LEU A 31 20.95 -17.83 -0.59
CA LEU A 31 20.47 -16.48 -0.27
C LEU A 31 20.19 -16.37 1.22
N LYS A 32 20.76 -15.37 1.85
CA LYS A 32 20.53 -15.04 3.26
C LYS A 32 19.90 -13.65 3.27
N VAL A 33 18.60 -13.63 3.56
CA VAL A 33 17.74 -12.47 3.38
C VAL A 33 17.53 -11.73 4.70
N LEU A 34 17.83 -10.44 4.71
CA LEU A 34 17.41 -9.51 5.73
C LEU A 34 16.17 -8.76 5.24
N PHE A 35 15.01 -9.09 5.83
CA PHE A 35 13.71 -8.58 5.42
C PHE A 35 13.27 -7.42 6.31
N PHE A 36 12.96 -6.27 5.72
CA PHE A 36 12.47 -5.07 6.41
C PHE A 36 10.98 -4.87 6.12
N GLY A 37 10.13 -5.01 7.14
CA GLY A 37 8.68 -4.86 6.99
C GLY A 37 7.98 -4.63 8.31
N SER A 38 6.70 -4.23 8.29
CA SER A 38 5.96 -3.89 9.51
C SER A 38 4.45 -4.14 9.44
N ASP A 39 3.85 -3.98 8.27
CA ASP A 39 2.40 -3.98 8.09
C ASP A 39 1.87 -5.25 7.40
N GLN A 40 0.55 -5.29 7.19
CA GLN A 40 -0.12 -6.39 6.50
C GLN A 40 0.33 -6.56 5.05
N TYR A 41 0.64 -5.46 4.34
CA TYR A 41 1.18 -5.52 2.98
C TYR A 41 2.50 -6.31 2.95
N SER A 42 3.43 -5.96 3.84
CA SER A 42 4.73 -6.63 3.97
C SER A 42 4.62 -8.08 4.43
N SER A 43 3.56 -8.42 5.18
CA SER A 43 3.33 -9.77 5.69
C SER A 43 3.13 -10.80 4.58
N HIS A 44 2.53 -10.43 3.45
CA HIS A 44 2.40 -11.30 2.28
C HIS A 44 3.75 -11.65 1.63
N SER A 45 4.65 -10.66 1.54
CA SER A 45 6.02 -10.89 1.05
C SER A 45 6.82 -11.77 2.00
N LEU A 46 6.66 -11.59 3.33
CA LEU A 46 7.31 -12.44 4.32
C LEU A 46 6.88 -13.92 4.20
N LYS A 47 5.57 -14.20 4.08
CA LYS A 47 5.07 -15.57 3.86
C LYS A 47 5.68 -16.21 2.61
N SER A 48 5.78 -15.42 1.55
CA SER A 48 6.32 -15.88 0.26
C SER A 48 7.81 -16.20 0.36
N LEU A 49 8.59 -15.35 1.02
CA LEU A 49 10.01 -15.62 1.32
C LEU A 49 10.19 -16.83 2.24
N HIS A 50 9.34 -16.99 3.26
CA HIS A 50 9.40 -18.15 4.16
C HIS A 50 9.24 -19.47 3.39
N SER A 51 8.32 -19.57 2.44
CA SER A 51 8.16 -20.79 1.62
C SER A 51 9.39 -21.14 0.77
N LEU A 52 10.27 -20.17 0.51
CA LEU A 52 11.53 -20.39 -0.21
C LEU A 52 12.65 -20.94 0.70
N LEU A 53 12.45 -20.97 2.02
CA LEU A 53 13.31 -21.73 2.94
C LEU A 53 13.10 -23.23 2.72
N GLU A 54 11.85 -23.66 2.55
CA GLU A 54 11.48 -25.09 2.40
C GLU A 54 12.09 -25.71 1.13
N ASN A 55 12.11 -24.96 0.03
CA ASN A 55 12.70 -25.40 -1.23
C ASN A 55 14.20 -25.07 -1.37
N LYS A 56 14.84 -24.55 -0.30
CA LYS A 56 16.27 -24.18 -0.23
C LYS A 56 16.72 -23.12 -1.23
N ALA A 57 15.80 -22.34 -1.80
CA ALA A 57 16.17 -21.16 -2.58
C ALA A 57 16.71 -20.04 -1.67
N ILE A 58 16.26 -19.98 -0.43
CA ILE A 58 16.77 -19.14 0.67
C ILE A 58 17.31 -20.06 1.78
N ASP A 59 18.46 -19.69 2.34
CA ASP A 59 19.14 -20.39 3.44
C ASP A 59 18.79 -19.79 4.81
N SER A 60 18.65 -18.47 4.88
CA SER A 60 18.34 -17.76 6.11
C SER A 60 17.41 -16.57 5.85
N LEU A 61 16.50 -16.33 6.80
CA LEU A 61 15.55 -15.22 6.77
C LEU A 61 15.46 -14.57 8.16
N GLN A 62 15.86 -13.31 8.26
CA GLN A 62 15.75 -12.51 9.49
C GLN A 62 14.86 -11.30 9.24
N VAL A 63 13.89 -11.09 10.12
CA VAL A 63 12.96 -9.95 10.04
C VAL A 63 13.49 -8.79 10.87
N VAL A 64 13.45 -7.60 10.26
CA VAL A 64 13.65 -6.29 10.87
C VAL A 64 12.34 -5.52 10.78
N SER A 65 11.86 -5.03 11.91
CA SER A 65 10.62 -4.26 11.98
C SER A 65 10.81 -3.04 12.88
N ARG A 66 9.83 -2.15 12.85
CA ARG A 66 9.78 -1.00 13.77
C ARG A 66 9.21 -1.45 15.11
N SER A 67 9.40 -0.65 16.17
CA SER A 67 8.73 -0.96 17.43
C SER A 67 7.22 -0.69 17.34
N PRO A 68 6.38 -1.47 18.04
CA PRO A 68 4.97 -1.15 18.22
C PRO A 68 4.82 0.25 18.81
N LYS A 69 3.73 0.93 18.44
CA LYS A 69 3.47 2.30 18.91
C LYS A 69 2.19 2.37 19.71
N LEU A 70 2.20 3.24 20.72
CA LEU A 70 0.98 3.59 21.44
C LEU A 70 0.05 4.43 20.56
N CYS A 71 -1.24 4.13 20.62
CA CYS A 71 -2.34 4.77 19.90
C CYS A 71 -3.59 4.89 20.79
N GLY A 72 -4.70 5.36 20.20
CA GLY A 72 -5.95 5.58 20.93
C GLY A 72 -5.97 6.87 21.75
N ARG A 73 -7.08 7.10 22.46
CA ARG A 73 -7.24 8.27 23.32
C ARG A 73 -6.25 8.16 24.49
N TYR A 74 -5.50 9.23 24.74
CA TYR A 74 -4.44 9.25 25.76
C TYR A 74 -3.31 8.23 25.55
N LEU A 75 -3.13 7.72 24.31
CA LEU A 75 -2.09 6.73 23.97
C LEU A 75 -2.21 5.44 24.81
N SER A 76 -3.43 5.00 25.11
CA SER A 76 -3.72 3.88 26.00
C SER A 76 -3.62 2.50 25.36
N GLU A 77 -3.58 2.41 24.03
CA GLU A 77 -3.59 1.14 23.30
C GLU A 77 -2.24 0.91 22.63
N VAL A 78 -1.72 -0.31 22.67
CA VAL A 78 -0.54 -0.67 21.86
C VAL A 78 -1.04 -1.20 20.53
N ARG A 79 -0.64 -0.55 19.43
CA ARG A 79 -0.89 -1.10 18.10
C ARG A 79 0.15 -2.19 17.83
N GLU A 80 -0.28 -3.44 17.93
CA GLU A 80 0.51 -4.57 17.48
C GLU A 80 0.79 -4.49 15.97
N LEU A 81 1.96 -4.96 15.56
CA LEU A 81 2.38 -4.97 14.17
C LEU A 81 2.10 -6.35 13.58
N PRO A 82 1.32 -6.47 12.49
CA PRO A 82 0.97 -7.77 11.88
C PRO A 82 2.20 -8.65 11.59
N ILE A 83 3.32 -8.03 11.20
CA ILE A 83 4.55 -8.76 10.89
C ILE A 83 5.14 -9.50 12.09
N MET A 84 4.92 -9.02 13.32
CA MET A 84 5.49 -9.64 14.53
C MET A 84 4.77 -10.95 14.84
N ALA A 85 3.44 -10.91 14.90
CA ALA A 85 2.63 -12.11 15.10
C ALA A 85 2.87 -13.14 13.99
N LEU A 86 3.02 -12.67 12.73
CA LEU A 86 3.35 -13.55 11.62
C LEU A 86 4.74 -14.19 11.78
N ASN A 87 5.77 -13.42 12.13
CA ASN A 87 7.13 -13.93 12.33
C ASN A 87 7.16 -15.09 13.33
N ASP A 88 6.49 -14.91 14.47
CA ASP A 88 6.40 -15.93 15.52
C ASP A 88 5.64 -17.17 15.06
N SER A 89 4.53 -16.98 14.31
CA SER A 89 3.75 -18.09 13.76
C SER A 89 4.52 -18.92 12.71
N LEU A 90 5.51 -18.31 12.05
CA LEU A 90 6.38 -18.97 11.07
C LEU A 90 7.62 -19.60 11.73
N GLY A 91 7.82 -19.45 13.04
CA GLY A 91 9.00 -19.98 13.74
C GLY A 91 10.32 -19.35 13.32
N LEU A 92 10.29 -18.11 12.82
CA LEU A 92 11.48 -17.36 12.43
C LEU A 92 12.24 -16.82 13.66
N PRO A 93 13.54 -16.47 13.52
CA PRO A 93 14.29 -15.81 14.59
C PRO A 93 13.57 -14.56 15.13
N PRO A 94 13.83 -14.16 16.40
CA PRO A 94 13.21 -12.98 16.98
C PRO A 94 13.38 -11.74 16.11
N VAL A 95 12.30 -10.98 15.94
CA VAL A 95 12.30 -9.75 15.15
C VAL A 95 13.30 -8.74 15.73
N ILE A 96 14.20 -8.22 14.89
CA ILE A 96 15.09 -7.13 15.27
C ILE A 96 14.32 -5.81 15.13
N LYS A 97 14.30 -5.01 16.20
CA LYS A 97 13.60 -3.72 16.22
C LYS A 97 14.54 -2.58 15.85
N CYS A 98 14.16 -1.79 14.84
CA CYS A 98 14.91 -0.61 14.42
C CYS A 98 13.96 0.58 14.17
N ASP A 99 14.14 1.67 14.93
CA ASP A 99 13.33 2.88 14.82
C ASP A 99 14.13 4.10 14.34
N SER A 100 15.47 4.01 14.38
CA SER A 100 16.40 5.07 14.03
C SER A 100 17.43 4.64 12.97
N LYS A 101 18.12 5.63 12.39
CA LYS A 101 19.28 5.37 11.50
C LYS A 101 20.39 4.64 12.26
N THR A 102 20.60 5.00 13.54
CA THR A 102 21.60 4.39 14.40
C THR A 102 21.32 2.90 14.62
N ASP A 103 20.06 2.52 14.83
CA ASP A 103 19.69 1.10 15.01
C ASP A 103 20.00 0.30 13.74
N LEU A 104 19.67 0.87 12.57
CA LEU A 104 19.95 0.25 11.27
C LEU A 104 21.45 0.09 11.04
N LEU A 105 22.26 1.12 11.33
CA LEU A 105 23.72 1.00 11.25
C LEU A 105 24.27 -0.02 12.27
N GLY A 106 23.62 -0.15 13.43
CA GLY A 106 23.96 -1.17 14.42
C GLY A 106 23.83 -2.61 13.90
N LEU A 107 22.97 -2.85 12.91
CA LEU A 107 22.89 -4.15 12.24
C LEU A 107 24.24 -4.56 11.66
N MET A 108 25.05 -3.59 11.18
CA MET A 108 26.38 -3.82 10.61
C MET A 108 27.33 -4.56 11.55
N ASN A 109 27.17 -4.36 12.86
CA ASN A 109 28.00 -4.94 13.91
C ASN A 109 27.45 -6.27 14.43
N ASN A 110 26.14 -6.51 14.26
CA ASN A 110 25.45 -7.71 14.73
C ASN A 110 25.40 -8.83 13.67
N PHE A 111 25.97 -8.60 12.48
CA PHE A 111 26.04 -9.57 11.38
C PHE A 111 27.05 -10.71 11.60
N ALA A 112 26.99 -11.39 12.74
CA ALA A 112 27.48 -12.76 12.82
C ALA A 112 26.79 -13.68 11.78
N ILE A 113 25.64 -13.24 11.26
CA ILE A 113 24.96 -13.82 10.10
C ILE A 113 25.29 -12.97 8.85
N ASP A 114 26.02 -13.58 7.93
CA ASP A 114 26.46 -13.03 6.63
C ASP A 114 25.28 -12.90 5.64
N PHE A 115 24.43 -11.88 5.80
CA PHE A 115 23.32 -11.64 4.87
C PHE A 115 23.84 -11.05 3.55
N ASN A 116 23.35 -11.59 2.43
CA ASN A 116 23.75 -11.19 1.08
C ASN A 116 22.59 -10.62 0.25
N MET A 117 21.42 -10.38 0.87
CA MET A 117 20.27 -9.77 0.22
C MET A 117 19.44 -8.96 1.23
N LEU A 118 19.04 -7.74 0.84
CA LEU A 118 18.10 -6.90 1.60
C LEU A 118 16.79 -6.82 0.83
N ILE A 119 15.67 -7.07 1.52
CA ILE A 119 14.33 -6.91 0.95
C ILE A 119 13.53 -5.96 1.83
N ALA A 120 13.16 -4.80 1.31
CA ALA A 120 12.32 -3.83 2.00
C ALA A 120 10.89 -3.82 1.43
N VAL A 121 9.90 -3.90 2.31
CA VAL A 121 8.48 -3.83 1.95
C VAL A 121 7.75 -3.04 3.02
N SER A 122 7.25 -1.84 2.68
CA SER A 122 6.50 -0.98 3.61
C SER A 122 7.17 -0.75 4.99
N PHE A 123 8.50 -0.64 5.01
CA PHE A 123 9.25 -0.43 6.26
C PHE A 123 9.15 1.01 6.80
N GLY A 124 8.97 2.00 5.90
CA GLY A 124 8.75 3.40 6.27
C GLY A 124 10.00 4.14 6.78
N LYS A 125 11.20 3.59 6.55
CA LYS A 125 12.50 4.22 6.82
C LYS A 125 13.44 4.00 5.63
N LEU A 126 14.31 4.98 5.36
CA LEU A 126 15.39 4.80 4.40
C LEU A 126 16.42 3.83 4.98
N ILE A 127 16.76 2.80 4.21
CA ILE A 127 17.87 1.91 4.53
C ILE A 127 19.17 2.67 4.22
N PRO A 128 20.09 2.81 5.19
CA PRO A 128 21.37 3.49 5.00
C PRO A 128 22.16 2.92 3.83
N LYS A 129 22.87 3.80 3.11
CA LYS A 129 23.75 3.44 2.00
C LYS A 129 24.77 2.37 2.40
N GLU A 130 25.29 2.49 3.61
CA GLU A 130 26.29 1.60 4.21
C GLU A 130 25.78 0.15 4.33
N LEU A 131 24.48 -0.06 4.53
CA LEU A 131 23.87 -1.39 4.49
C LEU A 131 23.63 -1.87 3.06
N ILE A 132 23.16 -0.98 2.18
CA ILE A 132 22.89 -1.31 0.77
C ILE A 132 24.18 -1.79 0.07
N GLU A 133 25.30 -1.12 0.31
CA GLU A 133 26.60 -1.46 -0.28
C GLU A 133 27.16 -2.80 0.21
N LYS A 134 26.71 -3.33 1.36
CA LYS A 134 27.16 -4.63 1.87
C LYS A 134 26.64 -5.82 1.08
N VAL A 135 25.52 -5.69 0.37
CA VAL A 135 24.88 -6.81 -0.36
C VAL A 135 25.11 -6.76 -1.86
N GLU A 136 26.13 -6.04 -2.32
CA GLU A 136 26.62 -6.02 -3.72
C GLU A 136 25.53 -5.90 -4.80
N GLY A 137 24.51 -5.07 -4.55
CA GLY A 137 23.41 -4.82 -5.49
C GLY A 137 22.15 -5.68 -5.28
N HIS A 138 22.14 -6.61 -4.33
CA HIS A 138 20.96 -7.39 -3.94
C HIS A 138 20.11 -6.71 -2.87
N ALA A 139 19.84 -5.42 -3.07
CA ALA A 139 19.04 -4.60 -2.16
C ALA A 139 17.79 -4.12 -2.89
N PHE A 140 16.62 -4.63 -2.52
CA PHE A 140 15.38 -4.39 -3.26
C PHE A 140 14.28 -3.80 -2.38
N ASN A 141 13.42 -2.97 -2.99
CA ASN A 141 12.17 -2.49 -2.43
C ASN A 141 11.00 -2.99 -3.28
N ILE A 142 9.94 -3.50 -2.63
CA ILE A 142 8.71 -3.87 -3.30
C ILE A 142 7.65 -2.80 -3.06
N HIS A 143 7.15 -2.22 -4.15
CA HIS A 143 6.30 -1.04 -4.16
C HIS A 143 4.94 -1.34 -4.85
N PRO A 144 3.80 -1.02 -4.21
CA PRO A 144 2.45 -1.30 -4.74
C PRO A 144 1.99 -0.28 -5.78
N SER A 145 2.83 -0.04 -6.79
CA SER A 145 2.42 0.64 -8.01
C SER A 145 3.26 0.19 -9.19
N LEU A 146 2.83 0.58 -10.39
CA LEU A 146 3.61 0.48 -11.62
C LEU A 146 4.53 1.70 -11.75
N LEU A 147 5.71 1.63 -11.15
CA LEU A 147 6.69 2.73 -11.19
C LEU A 147 7.02 3.13 -12.64
N PRO A 148 7.24 4.44 -12.90
CA PRO A 148 7.44 5.52 -11.94
C PRO A 148 6.16 6.19 -11.40
N ARG A 149 4.96 5.64 -11.63
CA ARG A 149 3.73 6.17 -11.02
C ARG A 149 3.76 5.99 -9.50
N TYR A 150 3.22 6.98 -8.78
CA TYR A 150 2.95 6.92 -7.35
C TYR A 150 4.14 6.57 -6.46
N ARG A 151 5.27 7.24 -6.67
CA ARG A 151 6.38 7.20 -5.70
C ARG A 151 5.93 7.78 -4.35
N GLY A 152 6.30 7.16 -3.25
CA GLY A 152 5.99 7.64 -1.91
C GLY A 152 5.11 6.70 -1.09
N SER A 153 4.54 7.22 -0.01
CA SER A 153 3.99 6.37 1.07
C SER A 153 2.57 5.86 0.86
N SER A 154 1.81 6.38 -0.10
CA SER A 154 0.36 6.09 -0.21
C SER A 154 -0.13 5.65 -1.59
N PRO A 155 0.63 4.86 -2.39
CA PRO A 155 0.26 4.51 -3.76
C PRO A 155 -1.10 3.81 -3.89
N ILE A 156 -1.48 2.96 -2.92
CA ILE A 156 -2.77 2.25 -2.92
C ILE A 156 -3.93 3.24 -2.79
N GLN A 157 -3.85 4.20 -1.87
CA GLN A 157 -4.88 5.22 -1.71
C GLN A 157 -4.96 6.10 -2.96
N TYR A 158 -3.83 6.49 -3.55
CA TYR A 158 -3.81 7.31 -4.76
C TYR A 158 -4.38 6.59 -5.98
N THR A 159 -4.21 5.26 -6.08
CA THR A 159 -4.88 4.43 -7.10
C THR A 159 -6.40 4.62 -7.04
N LEU A 160 -6.98 4.64 -5.84
CA LEU A 160 -8.43 4.86 -5.64
C LEU A 160 -8.83 6.33 -5.81
N LEU A 161 -8.07 7.27 -5.24
CA LEU A 161 -8.35 8.71 -5.34
C LEU A 161 -8.43 9.18 -6.80
N ASN A 162 -7.51 8.69 -7.63
CA ASN A 162 -7.44 9.04 -9.05
C ASN A 162 -8.34 8.16 -9.92
N ARG A 163 -9.04 7.17 -9.32
CA ARG A 163 -9.93 6.22 -10.00
C ARG A 163 -9.23 5.50 -11.15
N ASP A 164 -7.99 5.07 -10.90
CA ASP A 164 -7.20 4.39 -11.92
C ASP A 164 -7.86 3.09 -12.37
N GLU A 165 -7.79 2.82 -13.68
CA GLU A 165 -8.28 1.57 -14.26
C GLU A 165 -7.36 0.39 -13.92
N PHE A 166 -6.05 0.66 -13.82
CA PHE A 166 -5.03 -0.35 -13.60
C PHE A 166 -4.06 0.05 -12.49
N THR A 167 -3.55 -0.96 -11.79
CA THR A 167 -2.47 -0.85 -10.83
C THR A 167 -1.49 -2.02 -11.01
N GLY A 168 -0.54 -2.20 -10.11
CA GLY A 168 0.41 -3.29 -10.17
C GLY A 168 1.45 -3.20 -9.06
N VAL A 169 2.46 -4.06 -9.16
CA VAL A 169 3.57 -4.12 -8.22
C VAL A 169 4.87 -3.96 -8.97
N THR A 170 5.80 -3.22 -8.37
CA THR A 170 7.18 -3.08 -8.86
C THR A 170 8.17 -3.55 -7.81
N ILE A 171 9.13 -4.38 -8.21
CA ILE A 171 10.38 -4.58 -7.49
C ILE A 171 11.41 -3.65 -8.12
N GLN A 172 12.05 -2.84 -7.30
CA GLN A 172 13.12 -1.91 -7.69
C GLN A 172 14.33 -2.11 -6.78
N SER A 173 15.51 -1.64 -7.18
CA SER A 173 16.64 -1.54 -6.25
C SER A 173 16.39 -0.50 -5.15
N LEU A 174 17.04 -0.64 -4.00
CA LEU A 174 17.02 0.39 -2.96
C LEU A 174 17.91 1.56 -3.37
N HIS A 175 17.37 2.78 -3.28
CA HIS A 175 18.13 4.00 -3.55
C HIS A 175 18.69 4.59 -2.24
N PRO A 176 19.97 4.97 -2.16
CA PRO A 176 20.67 5.28 -0.90
C PRO A 176 20.16 6.52 -0.16
N SER A 177 19.46 7.43 -0.84
CA SER A 177 19.00 8.70 -0.24
C SER A 177 17.55 9.08 -0.53
N LYS A 178 16.81 8.27 -1.30
CA LYS A 178 15.47 8.64 -1.77
C LYS A 178 14.57 7.40 -1.81
N PHE A 179 13.32 7.56 -1.41
CA PHE A 179 12.31 6.51 -1.58
C PHE A 179 11.93 6.39 -3.06
N ASP A 180 11.69 5.15 -3.50
CA ASP A 180 11.10 4.81 -4.79
C ASP A 180 11.79 5.38 -6.03
N HIS A 181 13.11 5.55 -5.93
CA HIS A 181 14.00 6.00 -7.01
C HIS A 181 15.01 4.93 -7.43
N GLY A 182 14.75 3.68 -7.06
CA GLY A 182 15.51 2.53 -7.53
C GLY A 182 15.38 2.33 -9.04
N GLN A 183 16.31 1.56 -9.59
CA GLN A 183 16.13 1.00 -10.92
C GLN A 183 15.09 -0.12 -10.84
N ILE A 184 14.17 -0.17 -11.79
CA ILE A 184 13.14 -1.20 -11.85
C ILE A 184 13.81 -2.53 -12.18
N ILE A 185 13.53 -3.58 -11.40
CA ILE A 185 14.04 -4.95 -11.62
C ILE A 185 12.96 -5.81 -12.25
N LYS A 186 11.74 -5.76 -11.71
CA LYS A 186 10.61 -6.55 -12.19
C LYS A 186 9.29 -5.82 -11.91
N GLN A 187 8.31 -6.00 -12.78
CA GLN A 187 6.97 -5.45 -12.62
C GLN A 187 5.93 -6.49 -13.01
N THR A 188 4.75 -6.43 -12.39
CA THR A 188 3.59 -7.15 -12.90
C THR A 188 3.13 -6.55 -14.23
N ALA A 189 2.40 -7.33 -15.03
CA ALA A 189 1.51 -6.74 -16.02
C ALA A 189 0.46 -5.82 -15.31
N PRO A 190 -0.15 -4.85 -16.03
CA PRO A 190 -1.24 -4.05 -15.47
C PRO A 190 -2.36 -4.94 -14.93
N LEU A 191 -2.77 -4.69 -13.69
CA LEU A 191 -3.85 -5.40 -13.02
C LEU A 191 -5.10 -4.50 -12.97
N PRO A 192 -6.24 -4.93 -13.54
CA PRO A 192 -7.47 -4.13 -13.51
C PRO A 192 -7.96 -3.93 -12.06
N VAL A 193 -8.09 -2.68 -11.63
CA VAL A 193 -8.49 -2.33 -10.25
C VAL A 193 -9.88 -2.89 -9.94
N GLN A 194 -10.81 -2.82 -10.88
CA GLN A 194 -12.17 -3.32 -10.70
C GLN A 194 -12.22 -4.84 -10.47
N ASP A 195 -11.35 -5.61 -11.13
CA ASP A 195 -11.31 -7.06 -10.94
C ASP A 195 -10.76 -7.42 -9.56
N ILE A 196 -9.72 -6.69 -9.11
CA ILE A 196 -9.18 -6.82 -7.76
C ILE A 196 -10.27 -6.52 -6.72
N LEU A 197 -11.00 -5.41 -6.87
CA LEU A 197 -12.03 -4.98 -5.93
C LEU A 197 -13.24 -5.94 -5.86
N LYS A 198 -13.58 -6.60 -6.98
CA LYS A 198 -14.71 -7.56 -7.03
C LYS A 198 -14.38 -8.91 -6.39
N ARG A 199 -13.15 -9.39 -6.55
CA ARG A 199 -12.75 -10.76 -6.16
C ARG A 199 -11.92 -10.80 -4.88
N GLY A 200 -11.41 -9.67 -4.44
CA GLY A 200 -10.47 -9.61 -3.33
C GLY A 200 -11.11 -9.94 -1.99
N THR A 201 -10.44 -10.84 -1.27
CA THR A 201 -10.68 -11.09 0.15
C THR A 201 -9.92 -10.07 1.00
N VAL A 202 -10.35 -9.91 2.25
CA VAL A 202 -9.79 -8.95 3.20
C VAL A 202 -9.37 -9.70 4.46
N SER A 203 -8.11 -9.55 4.84
CA SER A 203 -7.56 -9.90 6.15
C SER A 203 -8.18 -9.01 7.23
N ASP A 204 -7.90 -9.25 8.50
CA ASP A 204 -8.41 -8.38 9.55
C ASP A 204 -7.61 -7.05 9.58
N PHE A 205 -8.22 -5.96 9.09
CA PHE A 205 -7.61 -4.63 9.07
C PHE A 205 -8.13 -3.69 10.17
N GLY A 206 -8.99 -4.17 11.07
CA GLY A 206 -9.76 -3.31 11.97
C GLY A 206 -10.66 -2.31 11.23
N ASP A 207 -11.37 -1.47 11.98
CA ASP A 207 -12.37 -0.55 11.41
C ASP A 207 -11.77 0.73 10.80
N ASP A 208 -10.48 0.97 10.98
CA ASP A 208 -9.81 2.23 10.61
C ASP A 208 -9.32 2.27 9.15
N VAL A 209 -9.29 1.14 8.45
CA VAL A 209 -8.84 1.05 7.06
C VAL A 209 -10.04 0.84 6.13
N PRO A 210 -10.23 1.70 5.11
CA PRO A 210 -11.37 1.56 4.18
C PRO A 210 -11.35 0.21 3.46
N ARG A 211 -12.52 -0.42 3.32
CA ARG A 211 -12.65 -1.77 2.74
C ARG A 211 -11.95 -1.93 1.39
N LYS A 212 -12.09 -0.98 0.47
CA LYS A 212 -11.43 -1.04 -0.85
C LYS A 212 -9.92 -0.92 -0.76
N VAL A 213 -9.40 -0.11 0.17
CA VAL A 213 -7.98 -0.04 0.48
C VAL A 213 -7.48 -1.37 1.04
N SER A 214 -8.20 -1.98 1.98
CA SER A 214 -7.86 -3.27 2.56
C SER A 214 -7.79 -4.39 1.52
N ILE A 215 -8.76 -4.44 0.59
CA ILE A 215 -8.73 -5.35 -0.56
C ILE A 215 -7.45 -5.14 -1.39
N LEU A 216 -7.14 -3.90 -1.76
CA LEU A 216 -5.95 -3.61 -2.55
C LEU A 216 -4.65 -3.96 -1.82
N ILE A 217 -4.57 -3.71 -0.50
CA ILE A 217 -3.41 -4.10 0.30
C ILE A 217 -3.17 -5.60 0.20
N ASP A 218 -4.20 -6.41 0.40
CA ASP A 218 -4.02 -7.86 0.38
C ASP A 218 -3.71 -8.39 -1.01
N GLN A 219 -4.47 -7.97 -2.02
CA GLN A 219 -4.32 -8.53 -3.36
C GLN A 219 -3.00 -8.10 -4.02
N LEU A 220 -2.56 -6.85 -3.81
CA LEU A 220 -1.23 -6.41 -4.25
C LEU A 220 -0.11 -7.00 -3.38
N GLY A 221 -0.37 -7.27 -2.10
CA GLY A 221 0.55 -7.97 -1.23
C GLY A 221 0.80 -9.41 -1.70
N LEU A 222 -0.25 -10.14 -2.06
CA LEU A 222 -0.15 -11.48 -2.65
C LEU A 222 0.65 -11.45 -3.96
N LYS A 223 0.34 -10.50 -4.85
CA LYS A 223 1.09 -10.32 -6.10
C LYS A 223 2.55 -9.92 -5.88
N SER A 224 2.83 -9.17 -4.82
CA SER A 224 4.21 -8.89 -4.39
C SER A 224 4.96 -10.15 -4.01
N GLY A 225 4.31 -11.03 -3.25
CA GLY A 225 4.84 -12.33 -2.88
C GLY A 225 5.18 -13.21 -4.07
N GLU A 226 4.23 -13.34 -5.01
CA GLU A 226 4.43 -14.10 -6.26
C GLU A 226 5.58 -13.54 -7.10
N LEU A 227 5.61 -12.23 -7.31
CA LEU A 227 6.65 -11.56 -8.10
C LEU A 227 8.04 -11.71 -7.47
N LEU A 228 8.11 -11.66 -6.14
CA LEU A 228 9.33 -11.83 -5.36
C LEU A 228 9.84 -13.28 -5.43
N GLN A 229 8.95 -14.27 -5.32
CA GLN A 229 9.31 -15.68 -5.51
C GLN A 229 9.85 -15.93 -6.90
N GLU A 230 9.17 -15.42 -7.93
CA GLU A 230 9.60 -15.56 -9.32
C GLU A 230 11.01 -14.99 -9.51
N MET A 231 11.26 -13.76 -9.03
CA MET A 231 12.56 -13.09 -9.12
C MET A 231 13.68 -13.92 -8.45
N ILE A 232 13.42 -14.44 -7.24
CA ILE A 232 14.41 -15.20 -6.47
C ILE A 232 14.71 -16.56 -7.12
N LEU A 233 13.68 -17.28 -7.56
CA LEU A 233 13.83 -18.59 -8.19
C LEU A 233 14.54 -18.50 -9.54
N GLN A 234 14.28 -17.44 -10.31
CA GLN A 234 14.93 -17.19 -11.60
C GLN A 234 16.32 -16.55 -11.46
N ARG A 235 16.68 -16.03 -10.28
CA ARG A 235 17.89 -15.22 -10.04
C ARG A 235 18.00 -14.02 -11.00
N ASP A 236 16.85 -13.46 -11.41
CA ASP A 236 16.79 -12.28 -12.29
C ASP A 236 16.80 -11.00 -11.46
N PHE A 237 18.00 -10.56 -11.10
CA PHE A 237 18.24 -9.38 -10.26
C PHE A 237 18.65 -8.15 -11.07
N GLU A 238 18.70 -8.28 -12.39
CA GLU A 238 19.23 -7.25 -13.27
C GLU A 238 18.21 -6.12 -13.53
N PRO A 239 18.64 -4.85 -13.42
CA PRO A 239 17.81 -3.71 -13.78
C PRO A 239 17.24 -3.78 -15.20
N LYS A 240 15.94 -3.50 -15.33
CA LYS A 240 15.25 -3.28 -16.59
C LYS A 240 15.05 -1.78 -16.79
N THR A 241 15.49 -1.26 -17.93
CA THR A 241 15.56 0.20 -18.19
C THR A 241 14.30 0.81 -18.79
N LYS A 242 13.26 0.01 -19.11
CA LYS A 242 12.10 0.50 -19.87
C LYS A 242 10.81 0.41 -19.06
N THR A 243 10.22 1.57 -18.81
CA THR A 243 8.85 1.75 -18.31
C THR A 243 8.13 2.71 -19.26
N THR A 244 6.84 2.46 -19.51
CA THR A 244 5.99 3.31 -20.36
C THR A 244 5.10 4.24 -19.54
N TYR A 245 5.23 4.23 -18.21
CA TYR A 245 4.37 5.00 -17.32
C TYR A 245 4.97 6.37 -16.99
N GLU A 246 4.11 7.38 -16.94
CA GLU A 246 4.50 8.73 -16.52
C GLU A 246 4.79 8.80 -15.02
N PRO A 247 5.84 9.53 -14.59
CA PRO A 247 6.14 9.71 -13.16
C PRO A 247 5.03 10.45 -12.41
N SER A 248 4.70 9.97 -11.20
CA SER A 248 3.80 10.69 -10.29
C SER A 248 4.13 10.41 -8.82
N LEU A 249 3.63 11.25 -7.92
CA LEU A 249 3.84 11.13 -6.47
C LEU A 249 2.56 10.65 -5.78
N ALA A 250 2.74 9.88 -4.71
CA ALA A 250 1.70 9.48 -3.77
C ALA A 250 2.16 9.82 -2.34
N PRO A 251 2.14 11.11 -1.96
CA PRO A 251 2.58 11.55 -0.65
C PRO A 251 1.68 11.00 0.47
N LYS A 252 2.13 11.16 1.71
CA LYS A 252 1.41 10.70 2.90
C LYS A 252 0.02 11.31 2.98
N ILE A 253 -0.99 10.47 3.18
CA ILE A 253 -2.35 10.92 3.47
C ILE A 253 -2.37 11.72 4.77
N SER A 254 -2.88 12.95 4.72
CA SER A 254 -3.11 13.80 5.87
C SER A 254 -4.60 13.86 6.24
N THR A 255 -4.89 14.26 7.47
CA THR A 255 -6.28 14.51 7.89
C THR A 255 -6.95 15.57 7.01
N SER A 256 -6.23 16.61 6.58
CA SER A 256 -6.79 17.67 5.73
C SER A 256 -7.27 17.16 4.37
N MET A 257 -6.68 16.09 3.83
CA MET A 257 -7.17 15.47 2.58
C MET A 257 -8.56 14.87 2.72
N LYS A 258 -9.04 14.57 3.94
CA LYS A 258 -10.38 14.03 4.18
C LYS A 258 -11.47 15.11 4.18
N GLN A 259 -11.10 16.38 4.02
CA GLN A 259 -12.05 17.48 3.99
C GLN A 259 -12.79 17.51 2.65
N ILE A 260 -14.11 17.46 2.67
CA ILE A 260 -14.95 17.73 1.51
C ILE A 260 -14.98 19.24 1.29
N ASN A 261 -14.70 19.66 0.06
CA ASN A 261 -14.94 21.01 -0.41
C ASN A 261 -16.08 20.98 -1.43
N TRP A 262 -17.28 21.35 -0.97
CA TRP A 262 -18.51 21.31 -1.78
C TRP A 262 -18.45 22.20 -3.04
N LYS A 263 -17.53 23.17 -3.08
CA LYS A 263 -17.38 24.10 -4.22
C LYS A 263 -16.43 23.59 -5.29
N THR A 264 -15.55 22.66 -4.97
CA THR A 264 -14.52 22.18 -5.90
C THR A 264 -14.59 20.68 -6.18
N HIS A 265 -15.03 19.88 -5.21
CA HIS A 265 -15.13 18.44 -5.39
C HIS A 265 -16.43 18.05 -6.09
N ARG A 266 -16.29 17.21 -7.11
CA ARG A 266 -17.39 16.55 -7.80
C ARG A 266 -17.85 15.30 -7.04
N LYS A 267 -19.08 14.85 -7.31
CA LYS A 267 -19.69 13.69 -6.67
C LYS A 267 -18.78 12.46 -6.72
N LEU A 268 -18.29 12.11 -7.91
CA LEU A 268 -17.41 10.95 -8.09
C LEU A 268 -16.04 11.11 -7.42
N GLU A 269 -15.57 12.34 -7.18
CA GLU A 269 -14.32 12.58 -6.44
C GLU A 269 -14.53 12.34 -4.95
N ILE A 270 -15.65 12.81 -4.40
CA ILE A 270 -16.00 12.60 -2.99
C ILE A 270 -16.20 11.10 -2.71
N LEU A 271 -16.83 10.35 -3.62
CA LEU A 271 -16.95 8.90 -3.48
C LEU A 271 -15.58 8.20 -3.52
N ALA A 272 -14.69 8.60 -4.43
CA ALA A 272 -13.32 8.09 -4.48
C ALA A 272 -12.51 8.44 -3.22
N MET A 273 -12.72 9.63 -2.65
CA MET A 273 -12.15 10.03 -1.36
C MET A 273 -12.67 9.15 -0.22
N ASN A 274 -13.98 8.85 -0.18
CA ASN A 274 -14.57 7.97 0.84
C ASN A 274 -13.96 6.56 0.74
N ASP A 275 -13.86 6.03 -0.47
CA ASP A 275 -13.25 4.72 -0.76
C ASP A 275 -11.77 4.64 -0.35
N ALA A 276 -11.01 5.72 -0.55
CA ALA A 276 -9.56 5.73 -0.34
C ALA A 276 -9.14 6.17 1.06
N LEU A 277 -9.92 7.06 1.69
CA LEU A 277 -9.55 7.75 2.93
C LEU A 277 -10.46 7.38 4.11
N GLY A 278 -11.60 6.72 3.86
CA GLY A 278 -12.61 6.40 4.86
C GLY A 278 -13.41 7.63 5.24
N ALA A 279 -13.76 7.72 6.53
CA ALA A 279 -14.64 8.77 7.04
C ALA A 279 -14.16 10.18 6.64
N LEU A 280 -14.97 10.86 5.84
CA LEU A 280 -14.72 12.22 5.36
C LEU A 280 -15.32 13.23 6.33
N TYR A 281 -14.97 14.50 6.18
CA TYR A 281 -15.62 15.55 6.97
C TYR A 281 -15.83 16.83 6.16
N CYS A 282 -16.83 17.59 6.56
CA CYS A 282 -16.96 18.99 6.20
C CYS A 282 -17.09 19.82 7.48
N TYR A 283 -17.40 21.10 7.33
CA TYR A 283 -17.62 21.96 8.48
C TYR A 283 -19.05 22.43 8.62
N LYS A 284 -19.41 22.79 9.84
CA LYS A 284 -20.64 23.51 10.15
C LYS A 284 -20.38 24.57 11.21
N LEU A 285 -21.01 25.73 11.06
CA LEU A 285 -20.97 26.77 12.09
C LEU A 285 -21.88 26.40 13.25
N SER A 286 -21.42 26.73 14.45
CA SER A 286 -22.06 26.36 15.70
C SER A 286 -21.98 27.49 16.69
N LEU A 287 -23.13 27.92 17.22
CA LEU A 287 -23.21 28.87 18.34
C LEU A 287 -24.28 28.38 19.34
N PRO A 288 -23.96 27.37 20.18
CA PRO A 288 -24.86 26.89 21.22
C PRO A 288 -25.25 28.01 22.20
N LYS A 289 -26.44 27.92 22.81
CA LYS A 289 -26.98 28.97 23.72
C LYS A 289 -26.04 29.43 24.86
N ARG A 290 -25.10 28.58 25.30
CA ARG A 290 -24.16 28.86 26.40
C ARG A 290 -22.80 29.39 25.93
N GLN A 291 -22.56 29.49 24.63
CA GLN A 291 -21.31 30.00 24.07
C GLN A 291 -21.48 31.42 23.54
N LYS A 292 -20.40 32.19 23.57
CA LYS A 292 -20.36 33.59 23.11
C LYS A 292 -19.83 33.74 21.68
N GLU A 293 -19.06 32.78 21.20
CA GLU A 293 -18.37 32.86 19.91
C GLU A 293 -18.79 31.73 18.97
N VAL A 294 -18.85 32.06 17.67
CA VAL A 294 -19.16 31.09 16.62
C VAL A 294 -17.99 30.13 16.47
N GLN A 295 -18.27 28.84 16.59
CA GLN A 295 -17.30 27.78 16.40
C GLN A 295 -17.51 27.09 15.06
N LYS A 296 -16.41 26.71 14.43
CA LYS A 296 -16.40 25.85 13.24
C LYS A 296 -16.19 24.41 13.70
N LYS A 297 -17.21 23.57 13.54
CA LYS A 297 -17.22 22.18 14.02
C LYS A 297 -17.19 21.21 12.85
N ARG A 298 -16.41 20.13 12.97
CA ARG A 298 -16.44 19.06 11.96
C ARG A 298 -17.75 18.31 12.00
N ILE A 299 -18.30 18.05 10.82
CA ILE A 299 -19.32 17.05 10.59
C ILE A 299 -18.62 15.91 9.87
N ILE A 300 -18.49 14.77 10.53
CA ILE A 300 -17.80 13.60 10.02
C ILE A 300 -18.85 12.63 9.46
N PHE A 301 -18.58 12.13 8.27
CA PHE A 301 -19.40 11.19 7.54
C PHE A 301 -18.68 9.84 7.58
N PRO A 302 -19.13 8.87 8.41
CA PRO A 302 -18.52 7.56 8.47
C PRO A 302 -18.59 6.81 7.14
N ASP A 303 -19.67 7.03 6.39
CA ASP A 303 -19.86 6.48 5.05
C ASP A 303 -20.75 7.40 4.21
N ILE A 304 -20.55 7.37 2.90
CA ILE A 304 -21.22 8.20 1.90
C ILE A 304 -21.55 7.34 0.67
N PHE A 305 -22.74 7.51 0.11
CA PHE A 305 -23.18 6.81 -1.10
C PHE A 305 -23.72 7.78 -2.16
N ASP A 306 -23.80 7.33 -3.42
CA ASP A 306 -24.43 8.09 -4.50
C ASP A 306 -25.95 8.15 -4.28
N ALA A 307 -26.53 9.35 -4.26
CA ALA A 307 -27.96 9.56 -4.05
C ALA A 307 -28.68 10.14 -5.28
N GLY A 308 -28.00 10.26 -6.42
CA GLY A 308 -28.60 10.71 -7.68
C GLY A 308 -27.90 11.91 -8.31
N SER A 309 -28.62 12.57 -9.21
CA SER A 309 -28.10 13.62 -10.09
C SER A 309 -28.93 14.89 -10.12
N ASP A 310 -29.87 15.07 -9.18
CA ASP A 310 -30.62 16.32 -9.06
C ASP A 310 -29.68 17.46 -8.59
N LEU A 311 -29.94 18.67 -9.09
CA LEU A 311 -29.17 19.91 -8.88
C LEU A 311 -30.05 21.05 -8.34
N SER A 312 -31.18 20.72 -7.71
CA SER A 312 -32.18 21.68 -7.23
C SER A 312 -31.77 22.47 -5.97
N MET A 313 -30.82 21.95 -5.18
CA MET A 313 -30.36 22.58 -3.94
C MET A 313 -29.06 23.39 -4.15
N LYS A 314 -28.67 24.21 -3.17
CA LYS A 314 -27.36 24.88 -3.18
C LYS A 314 -26.23 23.92 -2.81
N LEU A 315 -24.99 24.22 -3.22
CA LEU A 315 -23.83 23.39 -2.88
C LEU A 315 -23.65 23.26 -1.36
N GLY A 316 -23.55 22.02 -0.87
CA GLY A 316 -23.46 21.71 0.56
C GLY A 316 -24.79 21.82 1.31
N GLU A 317 -25.88 22.23 0.64
CA GLU A 317 -27.22 22.16 1.21
C GLU A 317 -27.69 20.72 1.32
N PHE A 318 -28.45 20.43 2.36
CA PHE A 318 -28.97 19.10 2.61
C PHE A 318 -30.47 19.08 2.96
N THR A 319 -31.11 17.99 2.60
CA THR A 319 -32.46 17.61 3.02
C THR A 319 -32.43 16.28 3.77
N VAL A 320 -33.45 16.04 4.59
CA VAL A 320 -33.58 14.80 5.36
C VAL A 320 -34.78 14.03 4.82
N ASP A 321 -34.51 12.88 4.23
CA ASP A 321 -35.54 11.89 3.92
C ASP A 321 -35.82 11.09 5.21
N SER A 322 -36.94 11.43 5.84
CA SER A 322 -37.35 10.81 7.11
C SER A 322 -37.87 9.39 6.94
N GLU A 323 -38.32 9.00 5.74
CA GLU A 323 -38.81 7.65 5.46
C GLU A 323 -37.64 6.69 5.28
N GLN A 324 -36.62 7.11 4.53
CA GLN A 324 -35.43 6.30 4.28
C GLN A 324 -34.37 6.43 5.39
N GLY A 325 -34.49 7.43 6.27
CA GLY A 325 -33.53 7.71 7.33
C GLY A 325 -32.18 8.20 6.77
N THR A 326 -32.23 8.92 5.65
CA THR A 326 -31.06 9.40 4.91
C THR A 326 -31.03 10.92 4.86
N MET A 327 -29.83 11.48 4.77
CA MET A 327 -29.63 12.89 4.47
C MET A 327 -29.02 13.00 3.08
N ILE A 328 -29.67 13.77 2.21
CA ILE A 328 -29.25 14.01 0.84
C ILE A 328 -28.54 15.36 0.79
N ILE A 329 -27.32 15.40 0.30
CA ILE A 329 -26.45 16.57 0.28
C ILE A 329 -26.08 16.90 -1.17
N GLN A 330 -26.25 18.15 -1.54
CA GLN A 330 -25.96 18.62 -2.89
C GLN A 330 -24.46 18.82 -3.12
N CYS A 331 -23.98 18.25 -4.22
CA CYS A 331 -22.66 18.47 -4.78
C CYS A 331 -22.75 19.22 -6.11
N ILE A 332 -21.60 19.52 -6.70
CA ILE A 332 -21.48 20.27 -7.96
C ILE A 332 -22.28 19.63 -9.10
N ASP A 333 -22.20 18.31 -9.23
CA ASP A 333 -22.70 17.53 -10.37
C ASP A 333 -23.57 16.33 -9.94
N GLY A 334 -24.17 16.40 -8.76
CA GLY A 334 -25.16 15.43 -8.28
C GLY A 334 -25.36 15.47 -6.78
N GLN A 335 -25.90 14.40 -6.22
CA GLN A 335 -26.24 14.31 -4.80
C GLN A 335 -25.53 13.13 -4.12
N LEU A 336 -25.17 13.34 -2.86
CA LEU A 336 -24.61 12.32 -1.99
C LEU A 336 -25.58 12.02 -0.86
N GLY A 337 -25.66 10.76 -0.47
CA GLY A 337 -26.47 10.29 0.64
C GLY A 337 -25.60 9.86 1.82
N VAL A 338 -26.10 10.10 3.04
CA VAL A 338 -25.51 9.58 4.28
C VAL A 338 -26.59 9.03 5.20
N LYS A 339 -26.25 8.00 6.00
CA LYS A 339 -27.15 7.38 6.99
C LYS A 339 -26.76 7.71 8.44
N TYR A 340 -25.47 7.96 8.66
CA TYR A 340 -24.90 8.27 9.96
C TYR A 340 -24.00 9.48 9.82
N LEU A 341 -23.98 10.31 10.87
CA LEU A 341 -23.09 11.45 10.96
C LEU A 341 -22.54 11.53 12.37
N GLN A 342 -21.39 12.17 12.51
CA GLN A 342 -20.84 12.57 13.80
C GLN A 342 -20.61 14.07 13.81
N PHE A 343 -21.28 14.74 14.74
CA PHE A 343 -20.94 16.12 15.09
C PHE A 343 -19.71 16.09 16.02
N GLU A 344 -18.70 16.92 15.75
CA GLU A 344 -17.50 16.97 16.57
C GLU A 344 -17.79 17.12 18.08
N GLY A 345 -17.23 16.21 18.88
CA GLY A 345 -17.47 16.14 20.33
C GLY A 345 -18.68 15.28 20.73
N PHE A 346 -19.37 14.67 19.78
CA PHE A 346 -20.48 13.73 20.02
C PHE A 346 -20.17 12.36 19.42
N ALA A 347 -20.96 11.35 19.80
CA ALA A 347 -20.92 10.03 19.19
C ALA A 347 -21.49 10.06 17.76
N VAL A 348 -21.09 9.07 16.95
CA VAL A 348 -21.75 8.77 15.68
C VAL A 348 -23.23 8.45 15.95
N GLU A 349 -24.14 9.01 15.16
CA GLU A 349 -25.57 8.78 15.33
C GLU A 349 -26.32 8.77 13.98
N PRO A 350 -27.51 8.15 13.91
CA PRO A 350 -28.34 8.15 12.70
C PRO A 350 -28.80 9.56 12.32
N VAL A 351 -29.06 9.77 11.03
CA VAL A 351 -29.54 11.06 10.46
C VAL A 351 -30.70 11.65 11.25
N LYS A 352 -31.73 10.86 11.58
CA LYS A 352 -32.91 11.33 12.33
C LYS A 352 -32.53 11.95 13.67
N THR A 353 -31.66 11.29 14.42
CA THR A 353 -31.18 11.78 15.72
C THR A 353 -30.29 13.02 15.55
N PHE A 354 -29.44 13.02 14.53
CA PHE A 354 -28.59 14.16 14.19
C PHE A 354 -29.41 15.40 13.85
N ALA A 355 -30.39 15.28 12.95
CA ALA A 355 -31.26 16.35 12.50
C ALA A 355 -32.06 16.97 13.67
N ASN A 356 -32.66 16.12 14.51
CA ASN A 356 -33.41 16.58 15.70
C ASN A 356 -32.54 17.35 16.70
N ARG A 357 -31.24 17.05 16.79
CA ARG A 357 -30.31 17.68 17.73
C ARG A 357 -29.55 18.85 17.11
N LEU A 358 -29.62 19.03 15.79
CA LEU A 358 -28.82 20.01 15.06
C LEU A 358 -29.10 21.44 15.52
N SER A 359 -30.38 21.77 15.72
CA SER A 359 -30.80 23.09 16.23
C SER A 359 -30.22 23.40 17.60
N LYS A 360 -30.16 22.42 18.51
CA LYS A 360 -29.57 22.56 19.84
C LYS A 360 -28.05 22.75 19.77
N ARG A 361 -27.39 22.07 18.83
CA ARG A 361 -25.93 22.15 18.65
C ARG A 361 -25.51 23.43 17.96
N CYS A 362 -26.16 23.80 16.86
CA CYS A 362 -25.79 24.97 16.08
C CYS A 362 -26.39 26.27 16.61
N GLY A 363 -27.46 26.21 17.41
CA GLY A 363 -28.13 27.38 17.96
C GLY A 363 -28.55 28.37 16.88
N LYS A 364 -28.07 29.61 16.97
CA LYS A 364 -28.37 30.67 15.97
C LYS A 364 -27.80 30.39 14.58
N MET A 365 -26.85 29.46 14.46
CA MET A 365 -26.22 29.08 13.19
C MET A 365 -26.89 27.85 12.54
N ASN A 366 -28.11 27.50 12.94
CA ASN A 366 -28.82 26.35 12.41
C ASN A 366 -29.32 26.61 10.97
N SER A 367 -28.50 26.24 9.98
CA SER A 367 -28.87 26.23 8.56
C SER A 367 -28.97 24.80 8.01
N SER A 368 -29.59 24.63 6.84
CA SER A 368 -29.55 23.41 6.02
C SER A 368 -28.26 23.29 5.19
N GLU A 369 -27.21 24.06 5.49
CA GLU A 369 -25.98 24.11 4.69
C GLU A 369 -24.76 23.62 5.49
N PHE A 370 -23.92 22.85 4.83
CA PHE A 370 -22.56 22.51 5.22
C PHE A 370 -21.55 23.42 4.50
N LEU A 371 -20.43 23.68 5.18
CA LEU A 371 -19.33 24.52 4.70
C LEU A 371 -18.19 23.71 4.11
#